data_AF-A0A2V8IRX0-F1
#
_entry.id   AF-A0A2V8IRX0-F1
#
_cell.length_a   1.000
_cell.length_b   1.000
_cell.length_c   1.000
_cell.angle_alpha   90.00
_cell.angle_beta   90.00
_cell.angle_gamma   90.00
#
_symmetry.space_group_name_H-M   'P 1'
#
loop_
_entity.id
_entity.type
_entity.pdbx_description
1 polymer ?
#
loop_
_entity_poly.entity_id
_entity_poly.type
_entity_poly.pdbx_seq_one_letter_code
_entity_poly.pdbx_strand_id
1 'polypeptide(L)'
;MTRRGLGYEQADNAFVHLADPERAQAIADRLLDWPWPSFLQRLARQVNPWATAKRTAVKPYYWSVRQSEYATDVVFCDDTTLARWYPRLLHHAVEHFGAEDVLRFLGRPLPGRFRGEARTELRQRSEGRRIKHCIDENWIKMYDKAGRLLRIETTINNPRRFKVRRIRRCGHQRVLGWLPLRKSIADLRRRVEIARAANARYLEALSVVGEITPSHHLLDPVSQRVTRNGRAYRPLRPISPEDAAVFQLLLHGQFSIQGIRNADLRRPLISQADATTTRRQASARISRLLRLLRAHGLLRKVSGTRYYRVTIKGHQVMTTALKFRNTDIALLAA
;
A
#
# COMPACT_ATOMS: atom_id res chain seq x y z
N MET A 1 -9.27 -22.82 17.99
CA MET A 1 -8.82 -21.99 19.12
C MET A 1 -9.26 -22.58 20.44
N THR A 2 -10.55 -22.87 20.63
CA THR A 2 -11.11 -23.54 21.84
C THR A 2 -10.35 -24.80 22.26
N ARG A 3 -10.14 -25.76 21.34
CA ARG A 3 -9.37 -27.00 21.60
C ARG A 3 -7.91 -26.76 22.04
N ARG A 4 -7.36 -25.56 21.83
CA ARG A 4 -5.99 -25.18 22.22
C ARG A 4 -5.97 -24.21 23.40
N GLY A 5 -7.11 -23.98 24.06
CA GLY A 5 -7.21 -23.09 25.20
C GLY A 5 -6.91 -21.61 24.89
N LEU A 6 -7.03 -21.18 23.62
CA LEU A 6 -6.83 -19.78 23.27
C LEU A 6 -8.13 -19.00 23.48
N GLY A 7 -8.09 -17.96 24.32
CA GLY A 7 -9.19 -17.02 24.53
C GLY A 7 -9.44 -16.16 23.29
N TYR A 8 -10.71 -15.99 22.94
CA TYR A 8 -11.14 -15.12 21.83
C TYR A 8 -12.57 -14.65 22.06
N GLU A 9 -12.93 -13.51 21.46
CA GLU A 9 -14.30 -13.06 21.34
C GLU A 9 -14.66 -12.94 19.86
N GLN A 10 -15.81 -13.50 19.49
CA GLN A 10 -16.26 -13.58 18.11
C GLN A 10 -17.50 -12.70 17.91
N ALA A 11 -17.51 -11.92 16.84
CA ALA A 11 -18.68 -11.19 16.36
C ALA A 11 -18.99 -11.65 14.93
N ASP A 12 -20.01 -12.49 14.78
CA ASP A 12 -20.39 -13.12 13.50
C ASP A 12 -19.17 -13.82 12.85
N ASN A 13 -18.70 -13.39 11.69
CA ASN A 13 -17.59 -14.00 10.95
C ASN A 13 -16.22 -13.34 11.23
N ALA A 14 -16.06 -12.68 12.37
CA ALA A 14 -14.83 -12.01 12.77
C ALA A 14 -14.48 -12.23 14.24
N PHE A 15 -13.20 -12.09 14.57
CA PHE A 15 -12.73 -12.08 15.95
C PHE A 15 -12.45 -10.62 16.37
N VAL A 16 -13.21 -10.11 17.33
CA VAL A 16 -13.06 -8.74 17.87
C VAL A 16 -12.03 -8.68 18.99
N HIS A 17 -11.68 -9.83 19.57
CA HIS A 17 -10.59 -9.98 20.51
C HIS A 17 -9.92 -11.35 20.33
N LEU A 18 -8.59 -11.37 20.39
CA LEU A 18 -7.75 -12.56 20.34
C LEU A 18 -6.69 -12.42 21.43
N ALA A 19 -6.66 -13.36 22.39
CA ALA A 19 -5.65 -13.35 23.46
C ALA A 19 -4.21 -13.53 22.91
N ASP A 20 -4.07 -14.23 21.78
CA ASP A 20 -2.81 -14.42 21.08
C ASP A 20 -3.05 -14.38 19.55
N PRO A 21 -2.96 -13.19 18.92
CA PRO A 21 -3.20 -13.03 17.49
C PRO A 21 -2.22 -13.84 16.62
N GLU A 22 -0.96 -13.97 17.04
CA GLU A 22 0.06 -14.71 16.29
C GLU A 22 -0.26 -16.20 16.24
N ARG A 23 -0.62 -16.80 17.39
CA ARG A 23 -1.05 -18.21 17.43
C ARG A 23 -2.36 -18.42 16.70
N ALA A 24 -3.30 -17.49 16.78
CA ALA A 24 -4.55 -17.55 16.03
C ALA A 24 -4.28 -17.55 14.52
N GLN A 25 -3.40 -16.66 14.04
CA GLN A 25 -2.98 -16.61 12.65
C GLN A 25 -2.26 -17.90 12.24
N ALA A 26 -1.37 -18.43 13.07
CA ALA A 26 -0.68 -19.70 12.80
C ALA A 26 -1.64 -20.91 12.73
N ILE A 27 -2.78 -20.87 13.42
CA ILE A 27 -3.84 -21.88 13.27
C ILE A 27 -4.58 -21.68 11.94
N ALA A 28 -4.92 -20.43 11.60
CA ALA A 28 -5.60 -20.11 10.34
C ALA A 28 -4.74 -20.46 9.12
N ASP A 29 -3.43 -20.18 9.17
CA ASP A 29 -2.49 -20.48 8.08
C ASP A 29 -2.38 -21.97 7.78
N ARG A 30 -2.59 -22.85 8.78
CA ARG A 30 -2.65 -24.31 8.55
C ARG A 30 -3.81 -24.74 7.65
N LEU A 31 -4.86 -23.92 7.52
CA LEU A 31 -5.95 -24.21 6.59
C LEU A 31 -5.49 -24.16 5.14
N LEU A 32 -4.39 -23.49 4.81
CA LEU A 32 -3.83 -23.48 3.45
C LEU A 32 -3.30 -24.85 3.04
N ASP A 33 -2.83 -25.62 4.01
CA ASP A 33 -2.18 -26.92 3.82
C ASP A 33 -3.08 -28.09 4.25
N TRP A 34 -4.32 -27.79 4.62
CA TRP A 34 -5.30 -28.79 4.97
C TRP A 34 -5.52 -29.75 3.79
N PRO A 35 -5.74 -31.05 4.03
CA PRO A 35 -6.04 -32.03 2.98
C PRO A 35 -7.46 -31.84 2.41
N TRP A 36 -7.71 -30.68 1.80
CA TRP A 36 -8.98 -30.28 1.21
C TRP A 36 -9.56 -31.30 0.25
N PRO A 37 -8.79 -31.93 -0.67
CA PRO A 37 -9.36 -32.93 -1.57
C PRO A 37 -10.01 -34.10 -0.81
N SER A 38 -9.30 -34.69 0.15
CA SER A 38 -9.79 -35.82 0.95
C SER A 38 -10.95 -35.41 1.85
N PHE A 39 -10.86 -34.22 2.46
CA PHE A 39 -11.89 -33.68 3.32
C PHE A 39 -13.20 -33.43 2.56
N LEU A 40 -13.14 -32.72 1.43
CA LEU A 40 -14.30 -32.43 0.59
C LEU A 40 -14.88 -33.69 -0.04
N GLN A 41 -14.03 -34.65 -0.43
CA GLN A 41 -14.50 -35.93 -0.95
C GLN A 41 -15.27 -36.74 0.10
N ARG A 42 -14.82 -36.71 1.37
CA ARG A 42 -15.55 -37.34 2.47
C ARG A 42 -16.92 -36.68 2.69
N LEU A 43 -16.97 -35.34 2.71
CA LEU A 43 -18.24 -34.61 2.80
C LEU A 43 -19.17 -34.95 1.63
N ALA A 44 -18.65 -34.97 0.40
CA ALA A 44 -19.44 -35.30 -0.79
C ALA A 44 -20.08 -36.69 -0.71
N ARG A 45 -19.40 -37.69 -0.12
CA ARG A 45 -19.98 -39.03 0.07
C ARG A 45 -21.10 -39.06 1.10
N GLN A 46 -21.05 -38.18 2.09
CA GLN A 46 -22.09 -38.06 3.11
C GLN A 46 -23.36 -37.38 2.57
N VAL A 47 -23.19 -36.38 1.71
CA VAL A 47 -24.32 -35.56 1.23
C VAL A 47 -24.82 -35.95 -0.16
N ASN A 48 -24.04 -36.68 -0.97
CA ASN A 48 -24.47 -37.16 -2.28
C ASN A 48 -24.55 -38.70 -2.31
N PRO A 49 -25.78 -39.26 -2.25
CA PRO A 49 -26.02 -40.70 -2.37
C PRO A 49 -25.44 -41.32 -3.65
N TRP A 50 -25.41 -40.60 -4.78
CA TRP A 50 -24.91 -41.11 -6.06
C TRP A 50 -23.39 -41.23 -6.12
N ALA A 51 -22.67 -40.40 -5.34
CA ALA A 51 -21.23 -40.53 -5.19
C ALA A 51 -20.82 -41.83 -4.46
N THR A 52 -21.77 -42.43 -3.73
CA THR A 52 -21.60 -43.67 -2.98
C THR A 52 -22.17 -44.88 -3.74
N ALA A 53 -23.30 -44.70 -4.45
CA ALA A 53 -24.06 -45.79 -5.08
C ALA A 53 -23.45 -46.39 -6.37
N LYS A 54 -22.66 -45.62 -7.15
CA LYS A 54 -22.09 -46.10 -8.42
C LYS A 54 -20.59 -45.81 -8.52
N ARG A 55 -19.78 -46.60 -7.78
CA ARG A 55 -18.30 -46.51 -7.75
C ARG A 55 -17.63 -46.59 -9.12
N THR A 56 -18.28 -47.17 -10.12
CA THR A 56 -17.71 -47.44 -11.46
C THR A 56 -18.22 -46.50 -12.57
N ALA A 57 -19.32 -45.76 -12.36
CA ALA A 57 -19.93 -44.97 -13.43
C ALA A 57 -19.65 -43.46 -13.35
N VAL A 58 -19.19 -42.94 -12.19
CA VAL A 58 -19.06 -41.50 -11.96
C VAL A 58 -17.61 -41.14 -11.61
N LYS A 59 -17.02 -40.23 -12.39
CA LYS A 59 -15.68 -39.70 -12.11
C LYS A 59 -15.68 -38.93 -10.77
N PRO A 60 -14.57 -38.95 -10.00
CA PRO A 60 -14.44 -38.16 -8.78
C PRO A 60 -14.67 -36.67 -9.02
N TYR A 61 -15.15 -35.97 -7.99
CA TYR A 61 -15.38 -34.53 -8.06
C TYR A 61 -14.10 -33.74 -8.34
N TYR A 62 -14.22 -32.77 -9.24
CA TYR A 62 -13.21 -31.73 -9.39
C TYR A 62 -13.57 -30.51 -8.54
N TRP A 63 -12.86 -30.35 -7.43
CA TRP A 63 -13.12 -29.26 -6.49
C TRP A 63 -12.56 -27.93 -7.00
N SER A 64 -13.43 -26.92 -7.01
CA SER A 64 -13.09 -25.58 -7.46
C SER A 64 -13.71 -24.51 -6.56
N VAL A 65 -13.06 -23.36 -6.50
CA VAL A 65 -13.48 -22.20 -5.74
C VAL A 65 -14.09 -21.20 -6.72
N ARG A 66 -15.41 -21.04 -6.65
CA ARG A 66 -16.18 -20.11 -7.50
C ARG A 66 -15.88 -18.66 -7.12
N GLN A 67 -15.96 -18.36 -5.83
CA GLN A 67 -15.67 -17.08 -5.20
C GLN A 67 -14.81 -17.35 -3.97
N SER A 68 -13.76 -16.57 -3.77
CA SER A 68 -12.92 -16.62 -2.56
C SER A 68 -12.76 -15.23 -2.00
N GLU A 69 -13.00 -15.09 -0.70
CA GLU A 69 -12.82 -13.86 0.07
C GLU A 69 -11.67 -14.07 1.06
N TYR A 70 -10.74 -13.13 1.11
CA TYR A 70 -9.64 -13.14 2.07
C TYR A 70 -9.64 -11.84 2.85
N ALA A 71 -9.98 -11.93 4.13
CA ALA A 71 -10.05 -10.79 5.04
C ALA A 71 -8.70 -10.60 5.76
N THR A 72 -8.32 -9.34 5.92
CA THR A 72 -7.29 -8.89 6.84
C THR A 72 -7.95 -7.92 7.81
N ASP A 73 -7.91 -8.29 9.07
CA ASP A 73 -8.61 -7.64 10.16
C ASP A 73 -7.63 -6.85 11.02
N VAL A 74 -7.86 -5.54 11.14
CA VAL A 74 -7.15 -4.67 12.06
C VAL A 74 -8.07 -4.42 13.25
N VAL A 75 -7.75 -5.05 14.38
CA VAL A 75 -8.51 -4.95 15.63
C VAL A 75 -8.00 -3.74 16.40
N PHE A 76 -8.89 -2.83 16.79
CA PHE A 76 -8.56 -1.66 17.60
C PHE A 76 -8.72 -1.95 19.09
N CYS A 77 -7.87 -1.32 19.90
CA CYS A 77 -7.93 -1.44 21.35
C CYS A 77 -9.24 -0.88 21.91
N ASP A 78 -9.81 0.14 21.27
CA ASP A 78 -11.05 0.81 21.66
C ASP A 78 -11.88 1.22 20.43
N ASP A 79 -13.20 1.30 20.63
CA ASP A 79 -14.15 1.61 19.57
C ASP A 79 -14.05 3.08 19.11
N THR A 80 -13.65 3.98 20.01
CA THR A 80 -13.58 5.43 19.72
C THR A 80 -12.49 5.74 18.71
N THR A 81 -11.39 4.99 18.73
CA THR A 81 -10.29 5.12 17.78
C THR A 81 -10.76 4.79 16.37
N LEU A 82 -11.42 3.65 16.15
CA LEU A 82 -11.92 3.32 14.81
C LEU A 82 -12.96 4.33 14.35
N ALA A 83 -13.92 4.71 15.20
CA ALA A 83 -14.94 5.71 14.87
C ALA A 83 -14.33 7.05 14.44
N ARG A 84 -13.22 7.48 15.06
CA ARG A 84 -12.48 8.69 14.70
C ARG A 84 -11.76 8.57 13.36
N TRP A 85 -11.13 7.43 13.09
CA TRP A 85 -10.29 7.25 11.89
C TRP A 85 -11.08 6.85 10.66
N TYR A 86 -12.14 6.08 10.83
CA TYR A 86 -12.84 5.41 9.74
C TYR A 86 -13.41 6.39 8.70
N PRO A 87 -14.07 7.51 9.06
CA PRO A 87 -14.50 8.51 8.09
C PRO A 87 -13.35 9.09 7.27
N ARG A 88 -12.17 9.27 7.88
CA ARG A 88 -10.98 9.84 7.23
C ARG A 88 -10.34 8.85 6.26
N LEU A 89 -10.29 7.57 6.65
CA LEU A 89 -9.83 6.48 5.78
C LEU A 89 -10.75 6.36 4.55
N LEU A 90 -12.07 6.45 4.76
CA LEU A 90 -13.04 6.46 3.67
C LEU A 90 -12.85 7.67 2.74
N HIS A 91 -12.74 8.87 3.29
CA HIS A 91 -12.54 10.10 2.52
C HIS A 91 -11.29 9.99 1.65
N HIS A 92 -10.16 9.62 2.25
CA HIS A 92 -8.92 9.43 1.52
C HIS A 92 -9.04 8.38 0.41
N ALA A 93 -9.65 7.24 0.71
CA ALA A 93 -9.82 6.17 -0.28
C ALA A 93 -10.74 6.55 -1.44
N VAL A 94 -11.72 7.45 -1.21
CA VAL A 94 -12.59 7.97 -2.28
C VAL A 94 -11.84 8.99 -3.16
N GLU A 95 -11.13 9.92 -2.54
CA GLU A 95 -10.51 11.04 -3.25
C GLU A 95 -9.19 10.67 -3.93
N HIS A 96 -8.40 9.79 -3.32
CA HIS A 96 -7.00 9.58 -3.70
C HIS A 96 -6.75 8.24 -4.39
N PHE A 97 -7.64 7.25 -4.28
CA PHE A 97 -7.45 5.97 -4.97
C PHE A 97 -8.09 6.02 -6.36
N GLY A 98 -7.24 6.23 -7.36
CA GLY A 98 -7.62 6.17 -8.77
C GLY A 98 -7.64 4.73 -9.31
N ALA A 99 -8.08 4.57 -10.56
CA ALA A 99 -8.08 3.27 -11.24
C ALA A 99 -6.69 2.61 -11.27
N GLU A 100 -5.62 3.41 -11.35
CA GLU A 100 -4.23 2.93 -11.34
C GLU A 100 -3.86 2.28 -10.00
N ASP A 101 -4.27 2.89 -8.89
CA ASP A 101 -4.04 2.37 -7.55
C ASP A 101 -4.80 1.06 -7.34
N VAL A 102 -6.05 0.98 -7.80
CA VAL A 102 -6.83 -0.25 -7.70
C VAL A 102 -6.20 -1.37 -8.53
N LEU A 103 -5.66 -1.06 -9.71
CA LEU A 103 -4.90 -2.02 -10.53
C LEU A 103 -3.68 -2.51 -9.78
N ARG A 104 -2.93 -1.61 -9.13
CA ARG A 104 -1.78 -1.93 -8.29
C ARG A 104 -2.18 -2.79 -7.09
N PHE A 105 -3.26 -2.47 -6.39
CA PHE A 105 -3.77 -3.26 -5.27
C PHE A 105 -4.06 -4.70 -5.70
N LEU A 106 -4.73 -4.89 -6.84
CA LEU A 106 -5.01 -6.23 -7.37
C LEU A 106 -3.86 -6.81 -8.22
N GLY A 107 -2.65 -6.24 -8.17
CA GLY A 107 -1.46 -6.79 -8.82
C GLY A 107 -1.56 -6.92 -10.34
N ARG A 108 -2.27 -5.98 -10.98
CA ARG A 108 -2.46 -5.88 -12.43
C ARG A 108 -1.41 -4.93 -13.04
N PRO A 109 -1.04 -5.12 -14.32
CA PRO A 109 -0.14 -4.21 -15.02
C PRO A 109 -0.74 -2.79 -15.14
N LEU A 110 0.13 -1.78 -15.19
CA LEU A 110 -0.21 -0.36 -15.26
C LEU A 110 -1.11 -0.01 -16.48
N PRO A 111 -1.85 1.12 -16.42
CA PRO A 111 -3.02 1.41 -17.27
C PRO A 111 -2.76 1.39 -18.78
N GLY A 112 -1.54 1.75 -19.23
CA GLY A 112 -1.19 1.77 -20.65
C GLY A 112 -1.35 0.42 -21.39
N ARG A 113 -1.57 -0.69 -20.66
CA ARG A 113 -1.88 -2.02 -21.21
C ARG A 113 -3.20 -2.60 -20.72
N PHE A 114 -3.95 -1.90 -19.88
CA PHE A 114 -5.21 -2.38 -19.30
C PHE A 114 -6.40 -1.89 -20.13
N ARG A 115 -7.26 -2.83 -20.56
CA ARG A 115 -8.47 -2.56 -21.36
C ARG A 115 -9.77 -2.96 -20.63
N GLY A 116 -9.74 -3.03 -19.31
CA GLY A 116 -10.89 -3.41 -18.48
C GLY A 116 -11.53 -2.21 -17.78
N GLU A 117 -12.56 -2.48 -16.99
CA GLU A 117 -13.28 -1.47 -16.21
C GLU A 117 -12.79 -1.47 -14.76
N ALA A 118 -12.55 -0.26 -14.23
CA ALA A 118 -12.30 -0.04 -12.81
C ALA A 118 -13.41 0.85 -12.24
N ARG A 119 -14.02 0.42 -11.14
CA ARG A 119 -15.15 1.12 -10.50
C ARG A 119 -14.94 1.20 -9.00
N THR A 120 -15.20 2.36 -8.40
CA THR A 120 -15.28 2.53 -6.95
C THR A 120 -16.74 2.75 -6.56
N GLU A 121 -17.21 2.03 -5.53
CA GLU A 121 -18.54 2.17 -4.94
C GLU A 121 -18.41 2.46 -3.45
N LEU A 122 -18.93 3.60 -3.02
CA LEU A 122 -19.20 3.88 -1.61
C LEU A 122 -20.68 3.58 -1.33
N ARG A 123 -20.98 2.75 -0.33
CA ARG A 123 -22.36 2.48 0.11
C ARG A 123 -22.49 2.64 1.61
N GLN A 124 -23.60 3.22 2.05
CA GLN A 124 -24.01 3.24 3.45
C GLN A 124 -25.04 2.13 3.69
N ARG A 125 -24.84 1.34 4.74
CA ARG A 125 -25.74 0.27 5.20
C ARG A 125 -26.06 0.51 6.68
N SER A 126 -27.01 -0.24 7.22
CA SER A 126 -27.31 -0.27 8.66
C SER A 126 -26.08 -0.62 9.52
N GLU A 127 -25.18 -1.45 8.98
CA GLU A 127 -23.95 -1.91 9.64
C GLU A 127 -22.80 -0.89 9.60
N GLY A 128 -22.90 0.16 8.77
CA GLY A 128 -21.82 1.12 8.55
C GLY A 128 -21.65 1.55 7.08
N ARG A 129 -20.63 2.37 6.83
CA ARG A 129 -20.22 2.74 5.46
C ARG A 129 -19.27 1.68 4.94
N ARG A 130 -19.25 1.43 3.64
CA ARG A 130 -18.31 0.51 2.98
C ARG A 130 -17.84 1.11 1.67
N ILE A 131 -16.54 1.12 1.46
CA ILE A 131 -15.94 1.38 0.15
C ILE A 131 -15.55 0.05 -0.52
N LYS A 132 -15.83 -0.06 -1.82
CA LYS A 132 -15.52 -1.23 -2.65
C LYS A 132 -14.88 -0.75 -3.94
N HIS A 133 -13.71 -1.26 -4.26
CA HIS A 133 -13.04 -1.04 -5.54
C HIS A 133 -13.08 -2.32 -6.37
N CYS A 134 -13.67 -2.25 -7.55
CA CYS A 134 -13.86 -3.34 -8.49
C CYS A 134 -12.94 -3.17 -9.69
N ILE A 135 -12.33 -4.27 -10.14
CA ILE A 135 -11.66 -4.38 -11.43
C ILE A 135 -12.15 -5.64 -12.11
N ASP A 136 -12.79 -5.46 -13.25
CA ASP A 136 -13.48 -6.54 -13.94
C ASP A 136 -14.38 -7.32 -12.94
N GLU A 137 -14.11 -8.61 -12.72
CA GLU A 137 -14.90 -9.48 -11.83
C GLU A 137 -14.32 -9.63 -10.41
N ASN A 138 -13.22 -8.94 -10.09
CA ASN A 138 -12.56 -9.04 -8.79
C ASN A 138 -12.66 -7.71 -8.06
N TRP A 139 -12.63 -7.72 -6.73
CA TRP A 139 -12.71 -6.49 -5.96
C TRP A 139 -11.96 -6.56 -4.64
N ILE A 140 -11.70 -5.39 -4.08
CA ILE A 140 -11.23 -5.18 -2.73
C ILE A 140 -12.21 -4.24 -2.02
N LYS A 141 -12.56 -4.51 -0.77
CA LYS A 141 -13.47 -3.67 0.02
C LYS A 141 -12.89 -3.38 1.39
N MET A 142 -13.18 -2.19 1.90
CA MET A 142 -12.89 -1.78 3.27
C MET A 142 -14.21 -1.43 3.97
N TYR A 143 -14.36 -1.93 5.18
CA TYR A 143 -15.49 -1.61 6.06
C TYR A 143 -15.13 -1.70 7.53
N ASP A 144 -15.85 -0.96 8.37
CA ASP A 144 -15.90 -1.20 9.80
C ASP A 144 -16.82 -2.40 10.10
N LYS A 145 -16.45 -3.20 11.09
CA LYS A 145 -17.26 -4.31 11.58
C LYS A 145 -17.31 -4.27 13.10
N ALA A 146 -18.52 -4.34 13.63
CA ALA A 146 -18.78 -4.34 15.08
C ALA A 146 -18.14 -3.15 15.84
N GLY A 147 -17.94 -2.00 15.18
CA GLY A 147 -17.39 -0.78 15.78
C GLY A 147 -15.91 -0.82 16.19
N ARG A 148 -15.27 -2.00 16.16
CA ARG A 148 -13.91 -2.23 16.71
C ARG A 148 -12.93 -2.83 15.70
N LEU A 149 -13.41 -3.27 14.55
CA LEU A 149 -12.63 -3.97 13.54
C LEU A 149 -12.65 -3.20 12.23
N LEU A 150 -11.47 -2.84 11.71
CA LEU A 150 -11.35 -2.44 10.31
C LEU A 150 -11.01 -3.68 9.48
N ARG A 151 -11.91 -4.06 8.57
CA ARG A 151 -11.72 -5.19 7.68
C ARG A 151 -11.41 -4.73 6.28
N ILE A 152 -10.31 -5.22 5.73
CA ILE A 152 -10.00 -5.13 4.30
C ILE A 152 -10.08 -6.52 3.72
N GLU A 153 -10.89 -6.67 2.68
CA GLU A 153 -11.20 -7.98 2.11
C GLU A 153 -11.04 -7.95 0.60
N THR A 154 -10.21 -8.84 0.07
CA THR A 154 -10.07 -9.07 -1.36
C THR A 154 -10.92 -10.27 -1.76
N THR A 155 -11.75 -10.08 -2.78
CA THR A 155 -12.57 -11.12 -3.39
C THR A 155 -12.11 -11.44 -4.81
N ILE A 156 -11.82 -12.73 -5.06
CA ILE A 156 -11.38 -13.24 -6.37
C ILE A 156 -12.44 -14.17 -6.96
N ASN A 157 -13.20 -13.68 -7.94
CA ASN A 157 -14.16 -14.49 -8.71
C ASN A 157 -13.57 -15.01 -10.02
N ASN A 158 -12.76 -14.20 -10.68
CA ASN A 158 -12.08 -14.59 -11.91
C ASN A 158 -10.57 -14.73 -11.66
N PRO A 159 -10.10 -15.92 -11.24
CA PRO A 159 -8.67 -16.15 -10.99
C PRO A 159 -7.83 -16.07 -12.26
N ARG A 160 -8.41 -16.26 -13.46
CA ARG A 160 -7.66 -16.28 -14.72
C ARG A 160 -7.00 -14.93 -15.02
N ARG A 161 -7.44 -13.86 -14.33
CA ARG A 161 -6.84 -12.52 -14.33
C ARG A 161 -5.46 -12.47 -13.66
N PHE A 162 -5.08 -13.50 -12.91
CA PHE A 162 -3.81 -13.63 -12.20
C PHE A 162 -3.00 -14.82 -12.74
N LYS A 163 -1.71 -14.86 -12.42
CA LYS A 163 -0.80 -15.91 -12.85
C LYS A 163 -0.25 -16.73 -11.69
N VAL A 164 -0.03 -18.01 -11.96
CA VAL A 164 0.68 -18.96 -11.11
C VAL A 164 1.83 -19.57 -11.90
N ARG A 165 2.99 -19.71 -11.26
CA ARG A 165 4.13 -20.41 -11.83
C ARG A 165 3.92 -21.91 -11.64
N ARG A 166 3.70 -22.64 -12.73
CA ARG A 166 3.52 -24.10 -12.69
C ARG A 166 4.07 -24.76 -13.94
N ILE A 167 4.34 -26.06 -13.83
CA ILE A 167 4.78 -26.88 -14.95
C ILE A 167 3.59 -27.12 -15.88
N ARG A 168 3.78 -26.87 -17.18
CA ARG A 168 2.91 -27.38 -18.24
C ARG A 168 3.64 -28.42 -19.07
N ARG A 169 2.88 -29.34 -19.64
CA ARG A 169 3.37 -30.27 -20.65
C ARG A 169 3.24 -29.59 -22.01
N CYS A 170 4.33 -29.57 -22.78
CA CYS A 170 4.38 -29.07 -24.14
C CYS A 170 4.93 -30.22 -25.00
N GLY A 171 4.05 -31.01 -25.62
CA GLY A 171 4.41 -32.29 -26.22
C GLY A 171 4.98 -33.27 -25.19
N HIS A 172 6.21 -33.74 -25.40
CA HIS A 172 6.92 -34.65 -24.49
C HIS A 172 7.68 -33.92 -23.37
N GLN A 173 7.81 -32.59 -23.43
CA GLN A 173 8.62 -31.81 -22.49
C GLN A 173 7.79 -31.20 -21.37
N ARG A 174 8.39 -31.11 -20.17
CA ARG A 174 7.83 -30.42 -19.00
C ARG A 174 8.48 -29.05 -18.87
N VAL A 175 7.72 -28.00 -19.12
CA VAL A 175 8.23 -26.62 -19.12
C VAL A 175 7.57 -25.83 -17.99
N LEU A 176 8.39 -25.15 -17.18
CA LEU A 176 7.92 -24.25 -16.12
C LEU A 176 7.51 -22.91 -16.73
N GLY A 177 6.30 -22.43 -16.43
CA GLY A 177 5.83 -21.17 -16.98
C GLY A 177 4.81 -20.46 -16.10
N TRP A 178 4.60 -19.17 -16.39
CA TRP A 178 3.53 -18.39 -15.80
C TRP A 178 2.23 -18.63 -16.55
N LEU A 179 1.26 -19.27 -15.89
CA LEU A 179 -0.02 -19.64 -16.48
C LEU A 179 -1.18 -19.00 -15.71
N PRO A 180 -2.34 -18.83 -16.34
CA PRO A 180 -3.53 -18.37 -15.64
C PRO A 180 -3.85 -19.24 -14.42
N LEU A 181 -4.14 -18.57 -13.30
CA LEU A 181 -4.54 -19.21 -12.05
C LEU A 181 -5.88 -19.95 -12.25
N ARG A 182 -5.96 -21.19 -11.76
CA ARG A 182 -7.15 -22.03 -11.93
C ARG A 182 -8.22 -21.71 -10.89
N LYS A 183 -9.45 -22.15 -11.20
CA LYS A 183 -10.50 -22.28 -10.18
C LYS A 183 -10.26 -23.42 -9.20
N SER A 184 -9.41 -24.39 -9.55
CA SER A 184 -9.08 -25.52 -8.68
C SER A 184 -8.60 -25.14 -7.29
N ILE A 185 -8.95 -25.95 -6.29
CA ILE A 185 -8.35 -25.89 -4.95
C ILE A 185 -6.83 -26.13 -4.97
N ALA A 186 -6.26 -26.72 -6.03
CA ALA A 186 -4.82 -26.90 -6.18
C ALA A 186 -4.04 -25.57 -6.22
N ASP A 187 -4.69 -24.48 -6.62
CA ASP A 187 -4.08 -23.15 -6.69
C ASP A 187 -4.50 -22.26 -5.48
N LEU A 188 -5.06 -22.85 -4.41
CA LEU A 188 -5.57 -22.12 -3.24
C LEU A 188 -4.49 -21.29 -2.53
N ARG A 189 -3.30 -21.86 -2.34
CA ARG A 189 -2.17 -21.15 -1.71
C ARG A 189 -1.84 -19.86 -2.47
N ARG A 190 -1.72 -19.96 -3.79
CA ARG A 190 -1.43 -18.79 -4.64
C ARG A 190 -2.55 -17.75 -4.61
N ARG A 191 -3.82 -18.17 -4.50
CA ARG A 191 -4.94 -17.23 -4.32
C ARG A 191 -4.80 -16.44 -3.02
N VAL A 192 -4.46 -17.12 -1.93
CA VAL A 192 -4.24 -16.47 -0.63
C VAL A 192 -3.05 -15.51 -0.68
N GLU A 193 -1.93 -15.90 -1.30
CA GLU A 193 -0.79 -14.99 -1.49
C GLU A 193 -1.19 -13.70 -2.23
N ILE A 194 -1.95 -13.83 -3.32
CA ILE A 194 -2.41 -12.69 -4.11
C ILE A 194 -3.32 -11.78 -3.27
N ALA A 195 -4.30 -12.38 -2.57
CA ALA A 195 -5.28 -11.63 -1.80
C ALA A 195 -4.66 -10.97 -0.56
N ARG A 196 -3.79 -11.68 0.17
CA ARG A 196 -3.01 -11.13 1.28
C ARG A 196 -2.14 -9.96 0.81
N ALA A 197 -1.45 -10.11 -0.31
CA ALA A 197 -0.61 -9.03 -0.86
C ALA A 197 -1.45 -7.84 -1.34
N ALA A 198 -2.67 -8.07 -1.84
CA ALA A 198 -3.59 -7.00 -2.21
C ALA A 198 -4.07 -6.20 -0.99
N ASN A 199 -4.51 -6.90 0.06
CA ASN A 199 -4.88 -6.27 1.33
C ASN A 199 -3.72 -5.48 1.93
N ALA A 200 -2.50 -6.03 1.90
CA ALA A 200 -1.30 -5.34 2.40
C ALA A 200 -0.99 -4.06 1.63
N ARG A 201 -1.05 -4.07 0.29
CA ARG A 201 -0.84 -2.86 -0.53
C ARG A 201 -1.91 -1.79 -0.29
N TYR A 202 -3.14 -2.23 -0.02
CA TYR A 202 -4.25 -1.32 0.30
C TYR A 202 -4.06 -0.67 1.67
N LEU A 203 -3.70 -1.46 2.70
CA LEU A 203 -3.32 -0.98 4.02
C LEU A 203 -2.14 0.01 3.96
N GLU A 204 -1.11 -0.34 3.20
CA GLU A 204 0.07 0.53 3.01
C GLU A 204 -0.34 1.86 2.38
N ALA A 205 -1.22 1.85 1.37
CA ALA A 205 -1.73 3.08 0.77
C ALA A 205 -2.58 3.91 1.75
N LEU A 206 -3.37 3.27 2.61
CA LEU A 206 -4.14 3.94 3.66
C LEU A 206 -3.27 4.49 4.80
N SER A 207 -2.06 3.96 5.01
CA SER A 207 -1.21 4.36 6.13
C SER A 207 -0.84 5.84 6.13
N VAL A 208 -0.92 6.51 4.96
CA VAL A 208 -0.70 7.95 4.82
C VAL A 208 -1.77 8.79 5.53
N VAL A 209 -2.97 8.24 5.71
CA VAL A 209 -4.09 8.90 6.39
C VAL A 209 -3.75 9.18 7.86
N GLY A 210 -2.71 8.52 8.39
CA GLY A 210 -2.20 8.66 9.75
C GLY A 210 -1.25 9.84 10.03
N GLU A 211 -0.83 10.64 9.04
CA GLU A 211 -0.04 11.84 9.34
C GLU A 211 -0.93 12.95 9.95
N ILE A 212 -1.30 12.78 11.23
CA ILE A 212 -1.78 13.86 12.12
C ILE A 212 -0.57 14.63 12.63
N THR A 213 0.35 14.97 11.75
CA THR A 213 1.33 16.00 12.08
C THR A 213 0.74 17.26 11.48
N PRO A 214 0.02 18.10 12.26
CA PRO A 214 -0.29 19.45 11.82
C PRO A 214 0.92 20.03 11.12
N SER A 215 0.72 20.64 9.97
CA SER A 215 1.82 21.03 9.08
C SER A 215 2.88 21.85 9.81
N HIS A 216 2.48 22.66 10.80
CA HIS A 216 3.38 23.41 11.67
C HIS A 216 4.41 22.53 12.42
N HIS A 217 4.08 21.31 12.86
CA HIS A 217 5.07 20.41 13.47
C HIS A 217 6.13 19.91 12.48
N LEU A 218 5.84 19.89 11.17
CA LEU A 218 6.84 19.60 10.13
C LEU A 218 7.59 20.88 9.69
N LEU A 219 6.86 21.99 9.54
CA LEU A 219 7.35 23.21 8.92
C LEU A 219 8.00 24.19 9.91
N ASP A 220 7.52 24.30 11.15
CA ASP A 220 8.06 25.21 12.16
C ASP A 220 9.51 24.85 12.52
N PRO A 221 9.88 23.58 12.75
CA PRO A 221 11.26 23.24 13.11
C PRO A 221 12.27 23.63 12.04
N VAL A 222 11.89 23.57 10.75
CA VAL A 222 12.75 23.98 9.64
C VAL A 222 12.68 25.48 9.37
N SER A 223 11.64 26.16 9.86
CA SER A 223 11.45 27.61 9.79
C SER A 223 12.10 28.37 10.95
N GLN A 224 12.83 27.68 11.82
CA GLN A 224 13.62 28.27 12.90
C GLN A 224 15.13 28.23 12.61
N ARG A 225 15.92 29.06 13.30
CA ARG A 225 17.39 29.06 13.19
C ARG A 225 17.94 27.80 13.86
N VAL A 226 18.90 27.13 13.21
CA VAL A 226 19.55 25.91 13.75
C VAL A 226 21.05 26.12 13.88
N THR A 227 21.63 25.73 15.02
CA THR A 227 23.08 25.71 15.24
C THR A 227 23.60 24.28 15.06
N ARG A 228 24.60 24.09 14.19
CA ARG A 228 25.23 22.80 13.97
C ARG A 228 26.73 22.93 13.87
N ASN A 229 27.46 22.18 14.69
CA ASN A 229 28.93 22.21 14.81
C ASN A 229 29.46 23.64 15.05
N GLY A 230 28.89 24.36 16.03
CA GLY A 230 29.29 25.72 16.39
C GLY A 230 28.90 26.81 15.38
N ARG A 231 28.22 26.46 14.27
CA ARG A 231 27.80 27.43 13.24
C ARG A 231 26.28 27.56 13.18
N ALA A 232 25.80 28.81 13.19
CA ALA A 232 24.39 29.12 12.98
C ALA A 232 24.01 29.06 11.49
N TYR A 233 22.83 28.51 11.21
CA TYR A 233 22.23 28.43 9.88
C TYR A 233 20.86 29.12 9.88
N ARG A 234 20.57 29.85 8.80
CA ARG A 234 19.28 30.56 8.64
C ARG A 234 18.09 29.57 8.66
N PRO A 235 16.88 30.03 9.02
CA PRO A 235 15.66 29.26 8.78
C PRO A 235 15.43 29.04 7.28
N LEU A 236 14.80 27.91 6.94
CA LEU A 236 14.20 27.69 5.64
C LEU A 236 12.85 28.41 5.57
N ARG A 237 12.36 28.67 4.36
CA ARG A 237 11.04 29.26 4.10
C ARG A 237 10.27 28.29 3.22
N PRO A 238 9.72 27.19 3.77
CA PRO A 238 9.31 26.04 2.97
C PRO A 238 8.31 26.35 1.85
N ILE A 239 7.43 27.34 2.07
CA ILE A 239 6.38 27.74 1.13
C ILE A 239 6.87 28.82 0.15
N SER A 240 8.04 29.45 0.34
CA SER A 240 8.51 30.52 -0.54
C SER A 240 8.86 30.01 -1.95
N PRO A 241 8.74 30.85 -3.00
CA PRO A 241 9.05 30.43 -4.37
C PRO A 241 10.46 29.85 -4.52
N GLU A 242 11.42 30.43 -3.83
CA GLU A 242 12.84 30.08 -3.94
C GLU A 242 13.14 28.72 -3.32
N ASP A 243 12.70 28.48 -2.08
CA ASP A 243 12.97 27.21 -1.38
C ASP A 243 12.08 26.09 -1.96
N ALA A 244 10.85 26.39 -2.41
CA ALA A 244 9.98 25.43 -3.09
C ALA A 244 10.56 24.96 -4.44
N ALA A 245 11.13 25.84 -5.25
CA ALA A 245 11.80 25.46 -6.50
C ALA A 245 12.98 24.49 -6.24
N VAL A 246 13.72 24.72 -5.15
CA VAL A 246 14.77 23.79 -4.70
C VAL A 246 14.17 22.45 -4.28
N PHE A 247 13.08 22.43 -3.53
CA PHE A 247 12.43 21.20 -3.07
C PHE A 247 11.89 20.36 -4.23
N GLN A 248 11.22 21.01 -5.20
CA GLN A 248 10.74 20.35 -6.41
C GLN A 248 11.90 19.72 -7.18
N LEU A 249 13.01 20.44 -7.30
CA LEU A 249 14.21 19.92 -7.96
C LEU A 249 14.77 18.70 -7.23
N LEU A 250 14.89 18.75 -5.90
CA LEU A 250 15.44 17.67 -5.08
C LEU A 250 14.55 16.42 -5.07
N LEU A 251 13.24 16.57 -5.24
CA LEU A 251 12.27 15.47 -5.29
C LEU A 251 12.10 14.83 -6.67
N HIS A 252 12.77 15.34 -7.73
CA HIS A 252 12.73 14.66 -9.02
C HIS A 252 13.27 13.22 -8.95
N GLY A 253 12.55 12.30 -9.59
CA GLY A 253 12.85 10.86 -9.57
C GLY A 253 14.29 10.51 -10.01
N GLN A 254 14.89 11.30 -10.90
CA GLN A 254 16.28 11.11 -11.36
C GLN A 254 17.31 11.13 -10.19
N PHE A 255 17.04 11.88 -9.12
CA PHE A 255 17.94 12.01 -7.98
C PHE A 255 17.70 10.96 -6.89
N SER A 256 16.57 10.26 -6.94
CA SER A 256 16.24 9.20 -5.98
C SER A 256 17.14 7.97 -6.12
N ILE A 257 17.65 7.72 -7.34
CA ILE A 257 18.46 6.54 -7.65
C ILE A 257 19.96 6.80 -7.38
N GLN A 258 20.53 7.83 -7.99
CA GLN A 258 21.97 8.09 -7.95
C GLN A 258 22.40 9.03 -6.80
N GLY A 259 21.47 9.84 -6.28
CA GLY A 259 21.77 10.94 -5.37
C GLY A 259 22.15 12.23 -6.09
N ILE A 260 22.28 13.31 -5.32
CA ILE A 260 22.41 14.68 -5.82
C ILE A 260 23.87 15.13 -5.70
N ARG A 261 24.44 15.77 -6.72
CA ARG A 261 25.73 16.48 -6.64
C ARG A 261 25.54 17.99 -6.81
N ASN A 262 26.54 18.75 -6.38
CA ASN A 262 26.56 20.21 -6.57
C ASN A 262 26.37 20.61 -8.05
N ALA A 263 27.03 19.91 -8.97
CA ALA A 263 26.95 20.19 -10.40
C ALA A 263 25.52 20.00 -10.96
N ASP A 264 24.76 19.05 -10.39
CA ASP A 264 23.41 18.71 -10.84
C ASP A 264 22.39 19.80 -10.45
N LEU A 265 22.61 20.48 -9.31
CA LEU A 265 21.77 21.60 -8.87
C LEU A 265 22.15 22.94 -9.50
N ARG A 266 23.41 23.11 -9.91
CA ARG A 266 23.91 24.37 -10.45
C ARG A 266 23.21 24.80 -11.74
N ARG A 267 23.01 23.87 -12.68
CA ARG A 267 22.39 24.14 -13.99
C ARG A 267 20.94 24.64 -13.88
N PRO A 268 20.03 23.93 -13.19
CA PRO A 268 18.62 24.34 -13.10
C PRO A 268 18.38 25.55 -12.19
N LEU A 269 19.14 25.71 -11.10
CA LEU A 269 18.92 26.80 -10.13
C LEU A 269 19.61 28.12 -10.50
N ILE A 270 20.53 28.10 -11.47
CA ILE A 270 21.29 29.29 -11.91
C ILE A 270 21.06 29.46 -13.41
N SER A 271 19.79 29.68 -13.77
CA SER A 271 19.33 29.89 -15.13
C SER A 271 18.92 31.36 -15.34
N GLN A 272 19.65 32.00 -16.25
CA GLN A 272 19.43 33.28 -16.97
C GLN A 272 19.40 34.64 -16.23
N ALA A 273 19.23 34.74 -14.91
CA ALA A 273 19.20 36.07 -14.24
C ALA A 273 20.58 36.63 -13.81
N ASP A 274 21.65 35.82 -13.86
CA ASP A 274 22.97 36.16 -13.29
C ASP A 274 24.09 36.05 -14.34
N ALA A 275 24.05 36.88 -15.39
CA ALA A 275 25.09 36.92 -16.44
C ALA A 275 26.50 37.26 -15.89
N THR A 276 26.59 37.81 -14.68
CA THR A 276 27.82 38.22 -13.99
C THR A 276 28.34 37.21 -12.97
N THR A 277 27.60 36.12 -12.66
CA THR A 277 28.02 35.16 -11.64
C THR A 277 29.02 34.15 -12.19
N THR A 278 30.25 34.17 -11.65
CA THR A 278 31.28 33.21 -12.03
C THR A 278 30.92 31.78 -11.59
N ARG A 279 31.44 30.78 -12.32
CA ARG A 279 31.27 29.35 -11.98
C ARG A 279 31.67 29.01 -10.54
N ARG A 280 32.67 29.71 -10.00
CA ARG A 280 33.16 29.56 -8.63
C ARG A 280 32.14 30.08 -7.61
N GLN A 281 31.58 31.26 -7.82
CA GLN A 281 30.53 31.85 -6.98
C GLN A 281 29.26 30.98 -6.98
N ALA A 282 28.84 30.51 -8.16
CA ALA A 282 27.73 29.57 -8.33
C ALA A 282 27.94 28.27 -7.52
N SER A 283 29.11 27.65 -7.66
CA SER A 283 29.46 26.44 -6.89
C SER A 283 29.45 26.67 -5.37
N ALA A 284 29.95 27.83 -4.92
CA ALA A 284 29.95 28.22 -3.52
C ALA A 284 28.53 28.47 -2.98
N ARG A 285 27.63 29.06 -3.78
CA ARG A 285 26.21 29.25 -3.46
C ARG A 285 25.50 27.91 -3.25
N ILE A 286 25.65 26.97 -4.19
CA ILE A 286 25.08 25.62 -4.08
C ILE A 286 25.67 24.85 -2.88
N SER A 287 26.98 24.99 -2.63
CA SER A 287 27.61 24.35 -1.47
C SER A 287 27.05 24.88 -0.14
N ARG A 288 26.76 26.19 -0.05
CA ARG A 288 26.09 26.79 1.10
C ARG A 288 24.66 26.28 1.26
N LEU A 289 23.89 26.17 0.17
CA LEU A 289 22.54 25.61 0.17
C LEU A 289 22.51 24.15 0.64
N LEU A 290 23.38 23.30 0.10
CA LEU A 290 23.49 21.90 0.53
C LEU A 290 23.86 21.79 2.01
N ARG A 291 24.72 22.69 2.52
CA ARG A 291 25.08 22.73 3.94
C ARG A 291 23.89 23.15 4.82
N LEU A 292 23.10 24.13 4.36
CA LEU A 292 21.87 24.58 5.01
C LEU A 292 20.84 23.44 5.12
N LEU A 293 20.52 22.78 4.00
CA LEU A 293 19.57 21.66 3.98
C LEU A 293 20.02 20.49 4.85
N ARG A 294 21.34 20.24 4.90
CA ARG A 294 21.92 19.27 5.84
C ARG A 294 21.75 19.71 7.28
N ALA A 295 22.02 20.98 7.61
CA ALA A 295 21.87 21.49 8.98
C ALA A 295 20.46 21.23 9.53
N HIS A 296 19.44 21.41 8.70
CA HIS A 296 18.02 21.12 9.02
C HIS A 296 17.62 19.64 8.99
N GLY A 297 18.54 18.75 8.62
CA GLY A 297 18.32 17.30 8.57
C GLY A 297 17.56 16.81 7.34
N LEU A 298 17.37 17.66 6.32
CA LEU A 298 16.64 17.31 5.10
C LEU A 298 17.48 16.51 4.10
N LEU A 299 18.80 16.68 4.15
CA LEU A 299 19.77 15.94 3.35
C LEU A 299 20.80 15.24 4.24
N ARG A 300 21.31 14.10 3.75
CA ARG A 300 22.51 13.44 4.27
C ARG A 300 23.58 13.33 3.18
N LYS A 301 24.85 13.50 3.55
CA LYS A 301 25.99 13.25 2.65
C LYS A 301 26.32 11.76 2.70
N VAL A 302 26.52 11.15 1.54
CA VAL A 302 26.98 9.75 1.44
C VAL A 302 28.49 9.73 1.72
N SER A 303 28.92 8.89 2.68
CA SER A 303 30.33 8.79 3.07
C SER A 303 31.21 8.41 1.88
N GLY A 304 32.44 8.93 1.83
CA GLY A 304 33.39 8.66 0.75
C GLY A 304 33.03 9.24 -0.62
N THR A 305 31.91 9.98 -0.77
CA THR A 305 31.48 10.49 -2.07
C THR A 305 31.09 11.97 -2.06
N ARG A 306 30.80 12.51 -3.25
CA ARG A 306 30.24 13.86 -3.46
C ARG A 306 28.71 13.89 -3.50
N TYR A 307 28.05 12.77 -3.21
CA TYR A 307 26.60 12.63 -3.32
C TYR A 307 25.88 12.99 -2.02
N TYR A 308 24.68 13.54 -2.19
CA TYR A 308 23.72 13.82 -1.14
C TYR A 308 22.43 13.03 -1.41
N ARG A 309 21.76 12.58 -0.35
CA ARG A 309 20.46 11.91 -0.41
C ARG A 309 19.46 12.63 0.47
N VAL A 310 18.21 12.70 0.01
CA VAL A 310 17.09 13.19 0.80
C VAL A 310 16.81 12.20 1.94
N THR A 311 16.53 12.71 3.13
CA THR A 311 16.16 11.90 4.31
C THR A 311 14.65 11.66 4.34
N ILE A 312 14.15 10.77 5.19
CA ILE A 312 12.70 10.58 5.39
C ILE A 312 12.04 11.90 5.81
N LYS A 313 12.63 12.58 6.81
CA LYS A 313 12.23 13.95 7.21
C LYS A 313 12.25 14.92 6.02
N GLY A 314 13.29 14.85 5.19
CA GLY A 314 13.41 15.64 3.96
C GLY A 314 12.23 15.44 3.03
N HIS A 315 11.86 14.19 2.76
CA HIS A 315 10.71 13.85 1.92
C HIS A 315 9.39 14.36 2.49
N GLN A 316 9.16 14.20 3.79
CA GLN A 316 7.94 14.69 4.46
C GLN A 316 7.84 16.22 4.36
N VAL A 317 8.88 16.95 4.78
CA VAL A 317 8.88 18.42 4.78
C VAL A 317 8.73 18.98 3.36
N MET A 318 9.51 18.47 2.41
CA MET A 318 9.50 18.99 1.03
C MET A 318 8.16 18.71 0.33
N THR A 319 7.62 17.49 0.47
CA THR A 319 6.33 17.12 -0.14
C THR A 319 5.19 17.93 0.48
N THR A 320 5.16 18.05 1.81
CA THR A 320 4.15 18.84 2.52
C THR A 320 4.20 20.31 2.09
N ALA A 321 5.39 20.91 2.06
CA ALA A 321 5.56 22.30 1.64
C ALA A 321 5.10 22.56 0.19
N LEU A 322 5.44 21.66 -0.74
CA LEU A 322 4.98 21.75 -2.13
C LEU A 322 3.46 21.57 -2.25
N LYS A 323 2.86 20.68 -1.44
CA LYS A 323 1.41 20.49 -1.42
C LYS A 323 0.71 21.76 -0.96
N PHE A 324 1.12 22.36 0.16
CA PHE A 324 0.56 23.65 0.61
C PHE A 324 0.71 24.78 -0.43
N ARG A 325 1.81 24.80 -1.18
CA ARG A 325 2.05 25.82 -2.20
C ARG A 325 1.17 25.65 -3.44
N ASN A 326 0.88 24.41 -3.83
CA ASN A 326 0.20 24.09 -5.09
C ASN A 326 -1.28 23.77 -4.92
N THR A 327 -1.77 23.56 -3.69
CA THR A 327 -3.18 23.26 -3.42
C THR A 327 -4.02 24.54 -3.46
N ASP A 328 -5.15 24.47 -4.17
CA ASP A 328 -6.12 25.56 -4.22
C ASP A 328 -6.73 25.83 -2.83
N ILE A 329 -7.00 27.11 -2.54
CA ILE A 329 -7.54 27.54 -1.24
C ILE A 329 -8.86 26.81 -0.91
N ALA A 330 -9.69 26.54 -1.92
CA ALA A 330 -10.95 25.80 -1.75
C ALA A 330 -10.76 24.38 -1.20
N LEU A 331 -9.61 23.74 -1.47
CA LEU A 331 -9.28 22.40 -1.00
C LEU A 331 -8.59 22.39 0.38
N LEU A 332 -8.19 23.56 0.90
CA LEU A 332 -7.62 23.71 2.25
C LEU A 332 -8.70 24.05 3.30
N ALA A 333 -9.84 24.61 2.85
CA ALA A 333 -10.95 25.03 3.68
C ALA A 333 -12.07 23.97 3.81
N ALA A 334 -12.01 22.91 3.00
CA ALA A 334 -12.89 21.73 3.06
C ALA A 334 -12.24 20.63 3.91
#